data_AF-A0A936TWG9-F1
#
_entry.id   AF-A0A936TWG9-F1
#
_cell.length_a   1.000
_cell.length_b   1.000
_cell.length_c   1.000
_cell.angle_alpha   90.00
_cell.angle_beta   90.00
_cell.angle_gamma   90.00
#
_symmetry.space_group_name_H-M   'P 1'
#
loop_
_entity.id
_entity.type
_entity.pdbx_description
1 polymer ?
#
loop_
_entity_poly.entity_id
_entity_poly.type
_entity_poly.pdbx_seq_one_letter_code
_entity_poly.pdbx_strand_id
1 'polypeptide(L)'
;MPAVKRYGHARLKAALVLRDALAAELGVDLVRAMKALRNVEEALGATHGLADGKYLEAIASVCHGEAAHLSALDAEVRQACGRVDFAPRYAQYLALMQFAHWVDASLADAPAFLSRLNDWLEAHPPKGEEVKPFVEADLQLAAFWMATAAGKTHVLHACLALLERRRNWDRLIVITPSEALTRQHAEKLRGLSAWEVFAYPMDGDASAMGCLPPDAVIVLDINKLATEKKGDGITVPTSALPTGATSSLSTRVTRDRNPRPAYGRRSRPTLPASMRRQRPSAAC
;
A
#
# COMPACT_ATOMS: atom_id res chain seq x y z
N MET A 1 -32.55 -12.00 -12.69
CA MET A 1 -31.50 -12.97 -12.30
C MET A 1 -31.17 -12.77 -10.84
N PRO A 2 -31.10 -13.81 -10.00
CA PRO A 2 -30.76 -13.63 -8.59
C PRO A 2 -29.31 -13.10 -8.47
N ALA A 3 -29.11 -12.10 -7.62
CA ALA A 3 -27.80 -11.52 -7.36
C ALA A 3 -26.88 -12.59 -6.77
N VAL A 4 -25.87 -13.01 -7.54
CA VAL A 4 -24.84 -13.94 -7.08
C VAL A 4 -24.10 -13.26 -5.93
N LYS A 5 -24.27 -13.76 -4.70
CA LYS A 5 -23.49 -13.31 -3.54
C LYS A 5 -22.01 -13.57 -3.81
N ARG A 6 -21.26 -12.52 -4.12
CA ARG A 6 -19.80 -12.57 -4.25
C ARG A 6 -19.21 -12.58 -2.84
N TYR A 7 -18.21 -13.43 -2.60
CA TYR A 7 -17.52 -13.51 -1.32
C TYR A 7 -16.23 -12.67 -1.34
N GLY A 8 -15.94 -11.98 -0.23
CA GLY A 8 -14.69 -11.28 0.11
C GLY A 8 -13.92 -10.67 -1.07
N HIS A 9 -13.01 -11.46 -1.65
CA HIS A 9 -12.14 -11.06 -2.76
C HIS A 9 -12.90 -10.58 -4.01
N ALA A 10 -14.02 -11.23 -4.33
CA ALA A 10 -14.82 -10.90 -5.51
C ALA A 10 -15.71 -9.66 -5.31
N ARG A 11 -16.13 -9.36 -4.07
CA ARG A 11 -16.78 -8.08 -3.72
C ARG A 11 -15.80 -6.95 -3.86
N LEU A 12 -14.64 -7.08 -3.22
CA LEU A 12 -13.65 -6.01 -3.18
C LEU A 12 -13.11 -5.68 -4.57
N LYS A 13 -12.82 -6.68 -5.41
CA LYS A 13 -12.45 -6.45 -6.82
C LYS A 13 -13.51 -5.71 -7.63
N ALA A 14 -14.79 -5.93 -7.31
CA ALA A 14 -15.90 -5.28 -7.99
C ALA A 14 -16.09 -3.83 -7.53
N ALA A 15 -15.52 -3.43 -6.38
CA ALA A 15 -15.67 -2.11 -5.77
C ALA A 15 -14.37 -1.28 -5.79
N LEU A 16 -13.43 -1.58 -6.70
CA LEU A 16 -12.20 -0.78 -6.88
C LEU A 16 -12.45 0.46 -7.74
N VAL A 17 -13.46 1.26 -7.36
CA VAL A 17 -13.95 2.40 -8.15
C VAL A 17 -12.84 3.42 -8.40
N LEU A 18 -12.07 3.80 -7.37
CA LEU A 18 -10.97 4.76 -7.52
C LEU A 18 -9.92 4.29 -8.53
N ARG A 19 -9.53 3.00 -8.50
CA ARG A 19 -8.58 2.41 -9.45
C ARG A 19 -9.10 2.54 -10.88
N ASP A 20 -10.37 2.16 -11.09
CA ASP A 20 -10.97 2.15 -12.42
C ASP A 20 -11.19 3.58 -12.95
N ALA A 21 -11.55 4.51 -12.08
CA ALA A 21 -11.67 5.93 -12.40
C ALA A 21 -10.33 6.55 -12.80
N LEU A 22 -9.27 6.35 -11.99
CA LEU A 22 -7.92 6.86 -12.29
C LEU A 22 -7.38 6.28 -13.60
N ALA A 23 -7.59 4.99 -13.84
CA ALA A 23 -7.17 4.39 -15.11
C ALA A 23 -7.94 4.97 -16.31
N ALA A 24 -9.24 5.24 -16.14
CA ALA A 24 -10.05 5.86 -17.18
C ALA A 24 -9.66 7.32 -17.45
N GLU A 25 -9.36 8.12 -16.43
CA GLU A 25 -8.83 9.48 -16.60
C GLU A 25 -7.50 9.49 -17.36
N LEU A 26 -6.65 8.47 -17.13
CA LEU A 26 -5.42 8.27 -17.89
C LEU A 26 -5.64 7.69 -19.30
N GLY A 27 -6.86 7.29 -19.65
CA GLY A 27 -7.18 6.62 -20.91
C GLY A 27 -6.60 5.21 -21.03
N VAL A 28 -6.32 4.54 -19.90
CA VAL A 28 -5.66 3.24 -19.82
C VAL A 28 -6.67 2.11 -19.64
N ASP A 29 -6.77 1.21 -20.63
CA ASP A 29 -7.43 -0.08 -20.43
C ASP A 29 -6.55 -0.96 -19.53
N LEU A 30 -6.95 -1.11 -18.25
CA LEU A 30 -6.19 -1.86 -17.25
C LEU A 30 -5.88 -3.30 -17.66
N VAL A 31 -6.78 -3.98 -18.37
CA VAL A 31 -6.58 -5.38 -18.76
C VAL A 31 -5.51 -5.46 -19.84
N ARG A 32 -5.59 -4.59 -20.86
CA ARG A 32 -4.60 -4.51 -21.93
C ARG A 32 -3.25 -4.03 -21.40
N ALA A 33 -3.22 -3.01 -20.56
CA ALA A 33 -2.02 -2.46 -19.95
C ALA A 33 -1.31 -3.51 -19.08
N MET A 34 -2.03 -4.23 -18.23
CA MET A 34 -1.45 -5.31 -17.44
C MET A 34 -0.82 -6.41 -18.30
N LYS A 35 -1.45 -6.76 -19.44
CA LYS A 35 -0.89 -7.75 -20.37
C LYS A 35 0.36 -7.22 -21.06
N ALA A 36 0.31 -6.01 -21.61
CA ALA A 36 1.43 -5.39 -22.31
C ALA A 36 2.65 -5.23 -21.40
N LEU A 37 2.46 -4.69 -20.19
CA LEU A 37 3.54 -4.52 -19.22
C LEU A 37 4.12 -5.86 -18.74
N ARG A 38 3.28 -6.88 -18.54
CA ARG A 38 3.76 -8.22 -18.16
C ARG A 38 4.66 -8.79 -19.24
N ASN A 39 4.29 -8.66 -20.51
CA ASN A 39 5.13 -9.14 -21.62
C ASN A 39 6.50 -8.46 -21.63
N VAL A 40 6.56 -7.15 -21.34
CA VAL A 40 7.83 -6.43 -21.20
C VAL A 40 8.65 -7.00 -20.05
N GLU A 41 8.03 -7.20 -18.88
CA GLU A 41 8.73 -7.75 -17.72
C GLU A 41 9.24 -9.17 -17.97
N GLU A 42 8.46 -10.02 -18.62
CA GLU A 42 8.86 -11.40 -18.97
C GLU A 42 10.02 -11.42 -19.98
N ALA A 43 10.08 -10.45 -20.90
CA ALA A 43 11.12 -10.38 -21.92
C ALA A 43 12.43 -9.73 -21.43
N LEU A 44 12.34 -8.67 -20.61
CA LEU A 44 13.48 -7.81 -20.28
C LEU A 44 13.80 -7.73 -18.77
N GLY A 45 12.87 -8.18 -17.93
CA GLY A 45 12.91 -7.97 -16.48
C GLY A 45 12.41 -6.59 -16.06
N ALA A 46 12.11 -6.44 -14.76
CA ALA A 46 11.55 -5.21 -14.20
C ALA A 46 12.52 -4.01 -14.26
N THR A 47 13.82 -4.26 -14.07
CA THR A 47 14.85 -3.22 -14.10
C THR A 47 14.90 -2.51 -15.45
N HIS A 48 15.08 -3.26 -16.54
CA HIS A 48 15.08 -2.73 -17.91
C HIS A 48 13.69 -2.25 -18.33
N GLY A 49 12.63 -2.93 -17.85
CA GLY A 49 11.24 -2.51 -18.05
C GLY A 49 11.01 -1.04 -17.68
N LEU A 50 11.51 -0.62 -16.51
CA LEU A 50 11.43 0.76 -16.06
C LEU A 50 12.53 1.65 -16.67
N ALA A 51 13.81 1.26 -16.53
CA ALA A 51 14.95 2.11 -16.86
C ALA A 51 14.99 2.50 -18.35
N ASP A 52 14.65 1.56 -19.23
CA ASP A 52 14.85 1.71 -20.68
C ASP A 52 13.63 2.26 -21.42
N GLY A 53 12.60 2.74 -20.72
CA GLY A 53 11.40 3.26 -21.43
C GLY A 53 10.28 2.25 -21.65
N LYS A 54 10.53 0.96 -21.44
CA LYS A 54 9.71 -0.10 -22.03
C LYS A 54 8.33 -0.25 -21.42
N TYR A 55 8.18 0.04 -20.13
CA TYR A 55 6.86 0.11 -19.51
C TYR A 55 6.02 1.28 -20.02
N LEU A 56 6.63 2.46 -20.25
CA LEU A 56 5.93 3.60 -20.84
C LEU A 56 5.50 3.29 -22.28
N GLU A 57 6.41 2.77 -23.11
CA GLU A 57 6.10 2.33 -24.49
C GLU A 57 4.93 1.35 -24.51
N ALA A 58 4.94 0.36 -23.60
CA ALA A 58 3.88 -0.64 -23.50
C ALA A 58 2.53 -0.06 -23.09
N ILE A 59 2.46 0.81 -22.06
CA ILE A 59 1.18 1.45 -21.70
C ILE A 59 0.72 2.39 -22.81
N ALA A 60 1.61 3.22 -23.36
CA ALA A 60 1.28 4.16 -24.42
C ALA A 60 0.68 3.47 -25.65
N SER A 61 1.14 2.25 -25.97
CA SER A 61 0.60 1.45 -27.08
C SER A 61 -0.86 1.01 -26.92
N VAL A 62 -1.38 1.03 -25.69
CA VAL A 62 -2.75 0.61 -25.34
C VAL A 62 -3.55 1.72 -24.65
N CYS A 63 -2.99 2.93 -24.61
CA CYS A 63 -3.59 4.11 -23.99
C CYS A 63 -4.26 4.99 -25.05
N HIS A 64 -5.39 5.59 -24.70
CA HIS A 64 -6.10 6.55 -25.55
C HIS A 64 -6.08 7.98 -24.97
N GLY A 65 -5.41 8.18 -23.83
CA GLY A 65 -5.26 9.47 -23.16
C GLY A 65 -4.09 10.30 -23.71
N GLU A 66 -3.81 11.41 -23.04
CA GLU A 66 -2.75 12.33 -23.43
C GLU A 66 -1.36 11.75 -23.19
N ALA A 67 -0.61 11.52 -24.27
CA ALA A 67 0.74 10.95 -24.20
C ALA A 67 1.72 11.79 -23.37
N ALA A 68 1.56 13.12 -23.37
CA ALA A 68 2.39 14.03 -22.59
C ALA A 68 2.19 13.83 -21.08
N HIS A 69 0.92 13.73 -20.64
CA HIS A 69 0.59 13.49 -19.23
C HIS A 69 1.12 12.14 -18.74
N LEU A 70 0.92 11.08 -19.54
CA LEU A 70 1.44 9.75 -19.21
C LEU A 70 2.97 9.73 -19.10
N SER A 71 3.66 10.44 -20.00
CA SER A 71 5.13 10.54 -19.98
C SER A 71 5.64 11.34 -18.78
N ALA A 72 4.93 12.39 -18.37
CA ALA A 72 5.26 13.17 -17.17
C ALA A 72 5.15 12.31 -15.91
N LEU A 73 4.04 11.56 -15.76
CA LEU A 73 3.84 10.62 -14.65
C LEU A 73 4.92 9.52 -14.61
N ASP A 74 5.26 8.95 -15.76
CA ASP A 74 6.34 7.93 -15.83
C ASP A 74 7.69 8.51 -15.40
N ALA A 75 8.03 9.72 -15.85
CA ALA A 75 9.27 10.39 -15.44
C ALA A 75 9.34 10.56 -13.91
N GLU A 76 8.24 10.93 -13.29
CA GLU A 76 8.16 11.04 -11.83
C GLU A 76 8.28 9.69 -11.12
N VAL A 77 7.59 8.67 -11.63
CA VAL A 77 7.69 7.31 -11.08
C VAL A 77 9.12 6.79 -11.19
N ARG A 78 9.81 7.01 -12.30
CA ARG A 78 11.23 6.64 -12.47
C ARG A 78 12.12 7.36 -11.48
N GLN A 79 11.94 8.66 -11.32
CA GLN A 79 12.73 9.43 -10.37
C GLN A 79 12.49 8.97 -8.93
N ALA A 80 11.23 8.72 -8.55
CA ALA A 80 10.89 8.20 -7.24
C ALA A 80 11.50 6.82 -7.00
N CYS A 81 11.35 5.90 -7.95
CA CYS A 81 11.93 4.57 -7.92
C CYS A 81 13.47 4.59 -7.83
N GLY A 82 14.12 5.46 -8.60
CA GLY A 82 15.58 5.64 -8.54
C GLY A 82 16.05 6.17 -7.18
N ARG A 83 15.31 7.09 -6.57
CA ARG A 83 15.60 7.62 -5.22
C ARG A 83 15.54 6.55 -4.13
N VAL A 84 14.75 5.50 -4.32
CA VAL A 84 14.57 4.42 -3.34
C VAL A 84 15.12 3.07 -3.80
N ASP A 85 16.03 3.07 -4.78
CA ASP A 85 16.65 1.87 -5.37
C ASP A 85 15.64 0.74 -5.63
N PHE A 86 14.56 1.07 -6.35
CA PHE A 86 13.45 0.16 -6.58
C PHE A 86 13.21 -0.07 -8.07
N ALA A 87 13.32 -1.32 -8.50
CA ALA A 87 12.83 -1.79 -9.79
C ALA A 87 11.40 -2.37 -9.62
N PRO A 88 10.33 -1.59 -9.85
CA PRO A 88 8.96 -2.05 -9.67
C PRO A 88 8.59 -3.08 -10.72
N ARG A 89 7.96 -4.17 -10.30
CA ARG A 89 7.26 -5.08 -11.23
C ARG A 89 6.08 -4.38 -11.88
N TYR A 90 5.60 -4.90 -13.00
CA TYR A 90 4.57 -4.25 -13.83
C TYR A 90 3.34 -3.79 -13.04
N ALA A 91 2.86 -4.59 -12.08
CA ALA A 91 1.68 -4.25 -11.28
C ALA A 91 1.99 -3.16 -10.24
N GLN A 92 3.22 -3.12 -9.72
CA GLN A 92 3.70 -2.09 -8.81
C GLN A 92 3.90 -0.77 -9.56
N TYR A 93 4.48 -0.83 -10.76
CA TYR A 93 4.63 0.32 -11.66
C TYR A 93 3.27 0.95 -11.98
N LEU A 94 2.28 0.15 -12.39
CA LEU A 94 0.94 0.64 -12.67
C LEU A 94 0.23 1.23 -11.44
N ALA A 95 0.52 0.72 -10.24
CA ALA A 95 0.01 1.28 -8.99
C ALA A 95 0.67 2.63 -8.65
N LEU A 96 1.97 2.77 -8.92
CA LEU A 96 2.69 4.04 -8.74
C LEU A 96 2.24 5.11 -9.75
N MET A 97 1.97 4.74 -11.01
CA MET A 97 1.41 5.65 -12.02
C MET A 97 0.05 6.22 -11.58
N GLN A 98 -0.85 5.34 -11.12
CA GLN A 98 -2.15 5.78 -10.59
C GLN A 98 -2.01 6.60 -9.31
N PHE A 99 -1.06 6.27 -8.44
CA PHE A 99 -0.81 7.04 -7.24
C PHE A 99 -0.29 8.44 -7.55
N ALA A 100 0.68 8.57 -8.46
CA ALA A 100 1.18 9.87 -8.90
C ALA A 100 0.04 10.73 -9.49
N HIS A 101 -0.77 10.16 -10.39
CA HIS A 101 -1.95 10.83 -10.95
C HIS A 101 -2.96 11.25 -9.87
N TRP A 102 -3.25 10.37 -8.92
CA TRP A 102 -4.16 10.67 -7.81
C TRP A 102 -3.66 11.81 -6.93
N VAL A 103 -2.37 11.84 -6.60
CA VAL A 103 -1.82 12.95 -5.81
C VAL A 103 -1.93 14.26 -6.59
N ASP A 104 -1.58 14.27 -7.88
CA ASP A 104 -1.63 15.49 -8.70
C ASP A 104 -3.06 16.03 -8.83
N ALA A 105 -4.01 15.15 -9.13
CA ALA A 105 -5.42 15.53 -9.22
C ALA A 105 -5.97 16.05 -7.88
N SER A 106 -5.57 15.43 -6.77
CA SER A 106 -6.04 15.81 -5.43
C SER A 106 -5.44 17.13 -4.94
N LEU A 107 -4.21 17.47 -5.35
CA LEU A 107 -3.57 18.73 -4.98
C LEU A 107 -3.91 19.90 -5.92
N ALA A 108 -4.18 19.62 -7.19
CA ALA A 108 -4.46 20.67 -8.18
C ALA A 108 -5.84 21.31 -8.00
N ASP A 109 -6.90 20.48 -7.91
CA ASP A 109 -8.28 20.93 -7.72
C ASP A 109 -9.12 19.79 -7.13
N ALA A 110 -9.07 19.64 -5.80
CA ALA A 110 -9.79 18.59 -5.08
C ALA A 110 -11.32 18.61 -5.34
N PRO A 111 -12.02 19.77 -5.33
CA PRO A 111 -13.44 19.82 -5.69
C PRO A 111 -13.74 19.33 -7.10
N ALA A 112 -12.95 19.75 -8.10
CA ALA A 112 -13.16 19.29 -9.47
C ALA A 112 -12.86 17.80 -9.63
N PHE A 113 -11.80 17.30 -8.97
CA PHE A 113 -11.48 15.88 -8.97
C PHE A 113 -12.58 15.04 -8.30
N LEU A 114 -13.12 15.51 -7.16
CA LEU A 114 -14.23 14.86 -6.47
C LEU A 114 -15.48 14.76 -7.36
N SER A 115 -15.80 15.83 -8.11
CA SER A 115 -16.90 15.83 -9.07
C SER A 115 -16.70 14.74 -10.12
N ARG A 116 -15.53 14.71 -10.78
CA ARG A 116 -15.24 13.70 -11.82
C ARG A 116 -15.28 12.27 -11.29
N LEU A 117 -14.80 12.03 -10.07
CA LEU A 117 -14.88 10.71 -9.43
C LEU A 117 -16.33 10.27 -9.18
N ASN A 118 -17.19 11.19 -8.73
CA ASN A 118 -18.59 10.90 -8.48
C ASN A 118 -19.38 10.71 -9.79
N ASP A 119 -19.09 11.50 -10.82
CA ASP A 119 -19.65 11.33 -12.16
C ASP A 119 -19.27 9.94 -12.72
N TRP A 120 -18.01 9.52 -12.52
CA TRP A 120 -17.56 8.19 -12.93
C TRP A 120 -18.28 7.07 -12.17
N LEU A 121 -18.46 7.21 -10.85
CA LEU A 121 -19.17 6.24 -10.02
C LEU A 121 -20.65 6.11 -10.44
N GLU A 122 -21.31 7.22 -10.74
CA GLU A 122 -22.70 7.24 -11.22
C GLU A 122 -22.83 6.54 -12.58
N ALA A 123 -21.90 6.80 -13.50
CA ALA A 123 -21.87 6.15 -14.81
C ALA A 123 -21.48 4.66 -14.75
N HIS A 124 -20.67 4.26 -13.75
CA HIS A 124 -20.10 2.92 -13.63
C HIS A 124 -20.33 2.29 -12.24
N PRO A 125 -21.59 2.11 -11.81
CA PRO A 125 -21.88 1.58 -10.49
C PRO A 125 -21.36 0.14 -10.37
N PRO A 126 -20.65 -0.19 -9.29
CA PRO A 126 -20.06 -1.51 -9.12
C PRO A 126 -21.14 -2.59 -8.99
N LYS A 127 -21.04 -3.65 -9.82
CA LYS A 127 -22.06 -4.70 -9.86
C LYS A 127 -22.11 -5.50 -8.55
N GLY A 128 -23.23 -5.39 -7.83
CA GLY A 128 -23.51 -6.17 -6.62
C GLY A 128 -22.89 -5.59 -5.35
N GLU A 129 -22.37 -4.36 -5.41
CA GLU A 129 -21.94 -3.58 -4.25
C GLU A 129 -22.60 -2.20 -4.29
N GLU A 130 -23.02 -1.71 -3.14
CA GLU A 130 -23.42 -0.31 -3.00
C GLU A 130 -22.21 0.47 -2.51
N VAL A 131 -21.75 1.42 -3.33
CA VAL A 131 -20.67 2.36 -2.98
C VAL A 131 -21.29 3.75 -2.91
N LYS A 132 -21.12 4.40 -1.75
CA LYS A 132 -21.61 5.76 -1.55
C LYS A 132 -20.77 6.74 -2.38
N PRO A 133 -21.35 7.88 -2.80
CA PRO A 133 -20.57 8.97 -3.38
C PRO A 133 -19.39 9.34 -2.50
N PHE A 134 -18.25 9.60 -3.13
CA PHE A 134 -17.05 10.09 -2.48
C PHE A 134 -17.30 11.46 -1.89
N VAL A 135 -16.68 11.72 -0.74
CA VAL A 135 -16.59 13.04 -0.10
C VAL A 135 -15.15 13.52 -0.09
N GLU A 136 -14.93 14.80 0.17
CA GLU A 136 -13.59 15.40 0.21
C GLU A 136 -12.63 14.68 1.18
N ALA A 137 -13.14 14.20 2.31
CA ALA A 137 -12.36 13.43 3.28
C ALA A 137 -11.82 12.10 2.70
N ASP A 138 -12.48 11.51 1.70
CA ASP A 138 -12.01 10.29 1.05
C ASP A 138 -10.76 10.55 0.19
N LEU A 139 -10.57 11.78 -0.31
CA LEU A 139 -9.38 12.19 -1.07
C LEU A 139 -8.12 12.30 -0.21
N GLN A 140 -8.24 12.17 1.12
CA GLN A 140 -7.10 12.16 2.03
C GLN A 140 -6.48 10.75 2.18
N LEU A 141 -7.10 9.73 1.60
CA LEU A 141 -6.71 8.33 1.78
C LEU A 141 -6.51 7.59 0.45
N ALA A 142 -5.26 7.18 0.20
CA ALA A 142 -4.95 6.18 -0.82
C ALA A 142 -4.68 4.81 -0.18
N ALA A 143 -5.44 3.81 -0.59
CA ALA A 143 -5.31 2.44 -0.08
C ALA A 143 -4.82 1.47 -1.16
N PHE A 144 -3.73 0.76 -0.87
CA PHE A 144 -3.15 -0.25 -1.77
C PHE A 144 -3.56 -1.65 -1.33
N TRP A 145 -4.28 -2.36 -2.19
CA TRP A 145 -4.64 -3.76 -1.93
C TRP A 145 -3.70 -4.71 -2.66
N MET A 146 -2.73 -5.24 -1.93
CA MET A 146 -1.65 -6.08 -2.48
C MET A 146 -1.44 -7.36 -1.66
N ALA A 147 -1.13 -8.47 -2.36
CA ALA A 147 -0.83 -9.76 -1.74
C ALA A 147 0.39 -9.70 -0.80
N THR A 148 0.47 -10.60 0.19
CA THR A 148 1.67 -10.78 1.02
C THR A 148 2.86 -11.11 0.14
N ALA A 149 4.05 -10.60 0.50
CA ALA A 149 5.27 -10.68 -0.29
C ALA A 149 5.23 -10.00 -1.69
N ALA A 150 4.18 -9.24 -2.03
CA ALA A 150 4.12 -8.45 -3.27
C ALA A 150 4.96 -7.16 -3.23
N GLY A 151 5.97 -7.07 -2.35
CA GLY A 151 6.88 -5.91 -2.28
C GLY A 151 6.29 -4.60 -1.73
N LYS A 152 5.23 -4.67 -0.90
CA LYS A 152 4.55 -3.48 -0.33
C LYS A 152 5.48 -2.44 0.30
N THR A 153 6.55 -2.88 0.97
CA THR A 153 7.53 -1.97 1.57
C THR A 153 8.21 -1.07 0.54
N HIS A 154 8.62 -1.63 -0.61
CA HIS A 154 9.28 -0.85 -1.66
C HIS A 154 8.29 0.12 -2.34
N VAL A 155 7.06 -0.33 -2.57
CA VAL A 155 5.99 0.54 -3.09
C VAL A 155 5.71 1.70 -2.14
N LEU A 156 5.61 1.44 -0.83
CA LEU A 156 5.44 2.49 0.18
C LEU A 156 6.58 3.52 0.10
N HIS A 157 7.84 3.09 0.03
CA HIS A 157 8.98 4.01 -0.03
C HIS A 157 8.96 4.84 -1.32
N ALA A 158 8.60 4.25 -2.46
CA ALA A 158 8.42 5.00 -3.70
C ALA A 158 7.26 6.00 -3.60
N CYS A 159 6.16 5.66 -2.92
CA CYS A 159 5.08 6.62 -2.63
C CYS A 159 5.57 7.79 -1.77
N LEU A 160 6.42 7.56 -0.76
CA LEU A 160 7.03 8.64 0.03
C LEU A 160 7.86 9.58 -0.84
N ALA A 161 8.66 9.03 -1.77
CA ALA A 161 9.43 9.82 -2.72
C ALA A 161 8.54 10.62 -3.69
N LEU A 162 7.41 10.06 -4.13
CA LEU A 162 6.42 10.80 -4.94
C LEU A 162 5.78 11.94 -4.15
N LEU A 163 5.40 11.71 -2.90
CA LEU A 163 4.80 12.74 -2.04
C LEU A 163 5.78 13.87 -1.71
N GLU A 164 7.05 13.53 -1.45
CA GLU A 164 8.08 14.52 -1.14
C GLU A 164 8.24 15.55 -2.26
N ARG A 165 8.15 15.14 -3.54
CA ARG A 165 8.30 16.08 -4.68
C ARG A 165 7.26 17.18 -4.70
N ARG A 166 6.10 16.94 -4.08
CA ARG A 166 4.95 17.84 -4.09
C ARG A 166 4.89 18.71 -2.83
N ARG A 167 5.83 18.56 -1.88
CA ARG A 167 6.01 19.26 -0.57
C ARG A 167 4.81 20.11 -0.09
N ASN A 168 3.63 19.51 -0.01
CA ASN A 168 2.41 20.13 0.53
C ASN A 168 2.07 19.57 1.93
N TRP A 169 3.05 18.97 2.60
CA TRP A 169 2.88 18.27 3.86
C TRP A 169 3.86 18.81 4.90
N ASP A 170 3.39 18.99 6.13
CA ASP A 170 4.26 19.44 7.23
C ASP A 170 5.25 18.36 7.67
N ARG A 171 4.87 17.08 7.51
CA ARG A 171 5.65 15.94 7.98
C ARG A 171 5.21 14.62 7.34
N LEU A 172 6.19 13.74 7.08
CA LEU A 172 5.94 12.36 6.70
C LEU A 172 6.04 11.43 7.91
N ILE A 173 4.97 10.67 8.17
CA ILE A 173 4.91 9.70 9.27
C ILE A 173 4.52 8.34 8.72
N VAL A 174 5.39 7.35 8.94
CA VAL A 174 5.17 5.93 8.63
C VAL A 174 4.71 5.22 9.90
N ILE A 175 3.43 4.84 9.92
CA ILE A 175 2.85 4.09 11.04
C ILE A 175 2.90 2.60 10.72
N THR A 176 3.51 1.83 11.61
CA THR A 176 3.71 0.38 11.51
C THR A 176 2.92 -0.35 12.60
N PRO A 177 2.59 -1.65 12.46
CA PRO A 177 1.74 -2.34 13.44
C PRO A 177 2.52 -2.91 14.64
N SER A 178 3.85 -2.82 14.64
CA SER A 178 4.71 -3.26 15.73
C SER A 178 6.07 -2.56 15.72
N GLU A 179 6.70 -2.41 16.89
CA GLU A 179 8.07 -1.87 17.00
C GLU A 179 9.11 -2.65 16.18
N ALA A 180 8.94 -3.96 16.02
CA ALA A 180 9.83 -4.76 15.19
C ALA A 180 9.77 -4.33 13.72
N LEU A 181 8.57 -3.99 13.22
CA LEU A 181 8.40 -3.45 11.88
C LEU A 181 8.82 -1.98 11.80
N THR A 182 8.66 -1.20 12.88
CA THR A 182 9.25 0.15 12.98
C THR A 182 10.75 0.09 12.73
N ARG A 183 11.47 -0.79 13.45
CA ARG A 183 12.93 -1.02 13.26
C ARG A 183 13.25 -1.37 11.81
N GLN A 184 12.55 -2.37 11.26
CA GLN A 184 12.80 -2.83 9.90
C GLN A 184 12.59 -1.74 8.84
N HIS A 185 11.53 -0.93 8.97
CA HIS A 185 11.28 0.18 8.06
C HIS A 185 12.34 1.28 8.20
N ALA A 186 12.69 1.65 9.43
CA ALA A 186 13.69 2.68 9.69
C ALA A 186 15.07 2.29 9.14
N GLU A 187 15.53 1.06 9.37
CA GLU A 187 16.79 0.54 8.84
C GLU A 187 16.82 0.58 7.31
N LYS A 188 15.73 0.16 6.66
CA LYS A 188 15.63 0.20 5.19
C LYS A 188 15.68 1.64 4.67
N LEU A 189 14.91 2.55 5.26
CA LEU A 189 14.89 3.96 4.84
C LEU A 189 16.27 4.62 5.04
N ARG A 190 16.95 4.35 6.15
CA ARG A 190 18.32 4.82 6.39
C ARG A 190 19.31 4.28 5.35
N GLY A 191 19.18 3.01 4.98
CA GLY A 191 20.01 2.39 3.95
C GLY A 191 19.87 3.06 2.58
N LEU A 192 18.70 3.63 2.27
CA LEU A 192 18.47 4.39 1.04
C LEU A 192 19.12 5.78 1.07
N SER A 193 19.46 6.31 2.25
CA SER A 193 20.04 7.65 2.44
C SER A 193 19.24 8.78 1.78
N ALA A 194 17.96 8.55 1.51
CA ALA A 194 17.07 9.51 0.86
C ALA A 194 16.44 10.52 1.85
N TRP A 195 16.34 10.14 3.12
CA TRP A 195 15.73 10.94 4.18
C TRP A 195 16.54 10.85 5.47
N GLU A 196 16.43 11.89 6.29
CA GLU A 196 16.64 11.74 7.73
C GLU A 196 15.49 10.91 8.32
N VAL A 197 15.81 9.92 9.15
CA VAL A 197 14.82 8.96 9.65
C VAL A 197 14.87 8.93 11.17
N PHE A 198 13.74 9.25 11.79
CA PHE A 198 13.53 9.13 13.23
C PHE A 198 12.57 7.99 13.54
N ALA A 199 13.05 6.97 14.23
CA ALA A 199 12.29 5.81 14.63
C ALA A 199 11.90 5.92 16.11
N TYR A 200 10.63 6.18 16.38
CA TYR A 200 10.15 6.28 17.76
C TYR A 200 9.84 4.89 18.34
N PRO A 201 10.27 4.58 19.57
CA PRO A 201 11.03 5.40 20.53
C PRO A 201 12.55 5.13 20.52
N MET A 202 13.07 4.47 19.49
CA MET A 202 14.47 3.99 19.43
C MET A 202 15.49 5.12 19.38
N ASP A 203 15.17 6.20 18.65
CA ASP A 203 16.09 7.31 18.41
C ASP A 203 15.90 8.48 19.39
N GLY A 204 14.90 8.40 20.27
CA GLY A 204 14.58 9.45 21.21
C GLY A 204 13.13 9.44 21.65
N ASP A 205 12.78 10.40 22.50
CA ASP A 205 11.43 10.58 23.00
C ASP A 205 10.57 11.44 22.05
N ALA A 206 9.33 11.70 22.47
CA ALA A 206 8.39 12.47 21.66
C ALA A 206 8.77 13.95 21.51
N SER A 207 9.55 14.50 22.45
CA SER A 207 9.99 15.90 22.38
C SER A 207 11.00 16.12 21.25
N ALA A 208 11.84 15.12 20.98
CA ALA A 208 12.80 15.15 19.88
C ALA A 208 12.12 15.25 18.50
N MET A 209 10.91 14.71 18.34
CA MET A 209 10.19 14.72 17.06
C MET A 209 9.90 16.14 16.56
N GLY A 210 9.62 17.09 17.45
CA GLY A 210 9.34 18.49 17.11
C GLY A 210 10.57 19.27 16.65
N CYS A 211 11.77 18.78 16.96
CA CYS A 211 13.04 19.41 16.61
C CYS A 211 13.65 18.86 15.30
N LEU A 212 13.06 17.81 14.72
CA LEU A 212 13.53 17.23 13.47
C LEU A 212 13.28 18.17 12.29
N PRO A 213 14.14 18.15 11.26
CA PRO A 213 13.89 18.86 10.01
C PRO A 213 12.50 18.55 9.42
N PRO A 214 11.86 19.50 8.71
CA PRO A 214 10.53 19.30 8.12
C PRO A 214 10.43 18.10 7.18
N ASP A 215 11.54 17.73 6.52
CA ASP A 215 11.62 16.63 5.57
C ASP A 215 12.12 15.30 6.19
N ALA A 216 12.30 15.26 7.51
CA ALA A 216 12.57 14.02 8.22
C ALA A 216 11.34 13.10 8.19
N VAL A 217 11.58 11.81 7.95
CA VAL A 217 10.55 10.77 8.01
C VAL A 217 10.51 10.17 9.41
N ILE A 218 9.36 10.28 10.08
CA ILE A 218 9.14 9.61 11.36
C ILE A 218 8.58 8.21 11.10
N VAL A 219 9.14 7.19 11.73
CA VAL A 219 8.61 5.83 11.72
C VAL A 219 8.20 5.46 13.15
N LEU A 220 6.97 5.01 13.34
CA LEU A 220 6.48 4.64 14.67
C LEU A 220 5.50 3.47 14.64
N ASP A 221 5.35 2.79 15.78
CA ASP A 221 4.35 1.76 16.00
C ASP A 221 3.00 2.40 16.35
N ILE A 222 1.92 1.93 15.71
CA ILE A 222 0.54 2.38 15.95
C ILE A 222 0.15 2.29 17.43
N ASN A 223 0.66 1.30 18.16
CA ASN A 223 0.37 1.11 19.58
C ASN A 223 1.02 2.17 20.47
N LYS A 224 1.88 3.02 19.89
CA LYS A 224 2.50 4.16 20.56
C LYS A 224 1.72 5.45 20.38
N LEU A 225 0.72 5.47 19.50
CA LEU A 225 -0.22 6.58 19.39
C LEU A 225 -1.27 6.45 20.49
N ALA A 226 -1.41 7.49 21.29
CA ALA A 226 -2.46 7.60 22.31
C ALA A 226 -3.24 8.90 22.12
N THR A 227 -4.51 8.92 22.48
CA THR A 227 -5.28 10.17 22.52
C THR A 227 -4.88 11.04 23.72
N GLU A 228 -4.41 10.42 24.81
CA GLU A 228 -3.89 11.07 26.02
C GLU A 228 -2.74 10.23 26.60
N LYS A 229 -1.70 10.88 27.16
CA LYS A 229 -0.69 10.17 27.97
C LYS A 229 -1.36 9.65 29.25
N LYS A 230 -1.63 8.35 29.33
CA LYS A 230 -2.09 7.69 30.56
C LYS A 230 -0.95 6.83 31.13
N GLY A 231 -0.30 7.35 32.18
CA GLY A 231 0.77 6.67 32.92
C GLY A 231 2.19 6.84 32.35
N ASP A 232 3.15 6.12 32.92
CA ASP A 232 4.60 6.13 32.54
C ASP A 232 4.90 5.40 31.22
N GLY A 233 3.88 5.01 30.45
CA GLY A 233 4.05 4.31 29.19
C GLY A 233 4.60 5.20 28.06
N ILE A 234 5.54 4.68 27.27
CA ILE A 234 6.09 5.34 26.09
C ILE A 234 4.98 5.54 25.05
N THR A 235 4.38 6.72 25.02
CA THR A 235 3.24 7.08 24.16
C THR A 235 3.37 8.50 23.62
N VAL A 236 2.94 8.68 22.36
CA VAL A 236 2.85 9.96 21.65
C VAL A 236 1.38 10.36 21.63
N PRO A 237 1.00 11.50 22.23
CA PRO A 237 -0.35 12.02 22.08
C PRO A 237 -0.58 12.45 20.62
N THR A 238 -1.74 12.16 20.04
CA THR A 238 -2.06 12.59 18.66
C THR A 238 -2.02 14.10 18.49
N SER A 239 -2.17 14.87 19.56
CA SER A 239 -2.01 16.33 19.59
C SER A 239 -0.56 16.82 19.51
N ALA A 240 0.43 15.94 19.71
CA ALA A 240 1.85 16.24 19.45
C ALA A 240 2.23 16.03 17.97
N LEU A 241 1.31 15.50 17.16
CA LEU A 241 1.45 15.53 15.69
C LEU A 241 0.90 16.88 15.20
N PRO A 242 1.62 17.62 14.33
CA PRO A 242 1.14 18.88 13.80
C PRO A 242 -0.23 18.71 13.15
N THR A 243 -1.18 19.59 13.46
CA THR A 243 -2.53 19.63 12.87
C THR A 243 -2.46 20.22 11.45
N GLY A 244 -1.90 19.45 10.52
CA GLY A 244 -1.97 19.67 9.08
C GLY A 244 -2.77 18.56 8.42
N ALA A 245 -3.19 18.74 7.16
CA ALA A 245 -3.92 17.74 6.39
C ALA A 245 -3.18 16.38 6.41
N THR A 246 -3.61 15.48 7.29
CA THR A 246 -2.97 14.17 7.47
C THR A 246 -3.36 13.25 6.33
N SER A 247 -2.56 13.18 5.27
CA SER A 247 -2.57 12.01 4.39
C SER A 247 -1.87 10.86 5.09
N SER A 248 -2.64 9.95 5.69
CA SER A 248 -2.08 8.75 6.31
C SER A 248 -1.96 7.64 5.27
N LEU A 249 -0.75 7.34 4.81
CA LEU A 249 -0.51 6.12 4.01
C LEU A 249 -0.37 4.92 4.95
N SER A 250 -1.50 4.42 5.46
CA SER A 250 -1.50 3.23 6.32
C SER A 250 -1.44 1.95 5.47
N THR A 251 -0.29 1.30 5.42
CA THR A 251 -0.22 -0.08 4.91
C THR A 251 -0.79 -1.03 5.98
N ARG A 252 -2.10 -1.28 5.94
CA ARG A 252 -2.71 -2.33 6.77
C ARG A 252 -2.39 -3.70 6.18
N VAL A 253 -1.35 -4.36 6.68
CA VAL A 253 -1.10 -5.79 6.39
C VAL A 253 -2.16 -6.62 7.12
N THR A 254 -3.22 -7.04 6.42
CA THR A 254 -4.21 -7.96 6.98
C THR A 254 -3.59 -9.35 7.16
N ARG A 255 -3.34 -9.72 8.43
CA ARG A 255 -3.02 -11.06 8.97
C ARG A 255 -2.12 -11.94 8.08
N ASP A 256 -0.84 -11.90 8.41
CA ASP A 256 0.01 -13.08 8.29
C ASP A 256 -0.62 -14.21 9.12
N ARG A 257 -1.24 -15.20 8.46
CA ARG A 257 -1.69 -16.42 9.13
C ARG A 257 -0.44 -17.26 9.39
N ASN A 258 0.27 -16.97 10.47
CA ASN A 258 1.23 -17.91 11.00
C ASN A 258 0.45 -19.17 11.45
N PRO A 259 0.77 -20.39 10.97
CA PRO A 259 0.24 -21.61 11.57
C PRO A 259 0.61 -21.62 13.06
N ARG A 260 -0.37 -21.95 13.90
CA ARG A 260 -0.20 -21.99 15.36
C ARG A 260 1.08 -22.77 15.72
N PRO A 261 1.90 -22.31 16.69
CA PRO A 261 2.94 -23.16 17.24
C PRO A 261 2.28 -24.41 17.83
N ALA A 262 2.80 -25.58 17.46
CA ALA A 262 2.41 -26.85 18.02
C ALA A 262 2.60 -26.78 19.53
N TYR A 263 1.49 -26.70 20.27
CA TYR A 263 1.51 -26.83 21.72
C TYR A 263 2.10 -28.20 22.08
N GLY A 264 2.95 -28.16 23.10
CA GLY A 264 3.89 -29.20 23.47
C GLY A 264 3.29 -30.59 23.60
N ARG A 265 4.14 -31.57 23.24
CA ARG A 265 4.04 -32.96 23.67
C ARG A 265 3.75 -32.99 25.18
N ARG A 266 2.50 -33.26 25.55
CA ARG A 266 2.18 -33.85 26.85
C ARG A 266 2.40 -35.34 26.71
N SER A 267 3.37 -35.83 27.46
CA SER A 267 3.65 -37.23 27.76
C SER A 267 2.33 -37.94 28.11
N ARG A 268 1.95 -38.94 27.32
CA ARG A 268 0.88 -39.88 27.70
C ARG A 268 1.44 -40.81 28.77
N PRO A 269 0.74 -41.03 29.91
CA PRO A 269 1.08 -42.11 30.81
C PRO A 269 0.80 -43.45 30.14
N THR A 270 1.80 -44.32 30.14
CA THR A 270 1.74 -45.73 29.76
C THR A 270 0.73 -46.47 30.65
N LEU A 271 -0.31 -47.04 30.03
CA LEU A 271 -1.18 -48.05 30.66
C LEU A 271 -0.59 -49.45 30.42
N PRO A 272 -0.63 -50.36 31.42
CA PRO A 272 0.03 -51.67 31.34
C PRO A 272 -0.68 -52.67 30.44
N ALA A 273 0.11 -53.63 29.96
CA ALA A 273 -0.28 -54.71 29.07
C ALA A 273 -1.17 -55.75 29.74
N SER A 274 -2.49 -55.58 29.64
CA SER A 274 -3.45 -56.68 29.81
C SER A 274 -4.82 -56.33 29.23
N MET A 275 -4.96 -56.39 27.90
CA MET A 275 -6.22 -56.76 27.24
C MET A 275 -5.98 -56.94 25.74
N ARG A 276 -5.57 -58.15 25.36
CA ARG A 276 -5.78 -58.68 24.03
C ARG A 276 -7.29 -58.86 23.83
N ARG A 277 -7.85 -58.40 22.71
CA ARG A 277 -8.80 -59.18 21.89
C ARG A 277 -9.08 -58.51 20.54
N GLN A 278 -8.79 -59.31 19.51
CA GLN A 278 -9.51 -59.49 18.25
C GLN A 278 -9.63 -58.32 17.26
N ARG A 279 -8.83 -58.45 16.18
CA ARG A 279 -9.12 -57.89 14.85
C ARG A 279 -10.28 -58.65 14.19
N PRO A 280 -11.04 -57.98 13.31
CA PRO A 280 -11.46 -58.58 12.05
C PRO A 280 -10.90 -57.85 10.83
N SER A 281 -11.03 -58.55 9.71
CA SER A 281 -10.40 -58.39 8.40
C SER A 281 -11.29 -57.63 7.39
N ALA A 282 -10.66 -57.21 6.29
CA ALA A 282 -11.22 -56.89 4.95
C ALA A 282 -11.97 -55.53 4.80
N ALA A 283 -11.99 -54.85 3.65
CA ALA A 283 -11.68 -55.22 2.26
C ALA A 283 -11.41 -53.97 1.39
N CYS A 284 -10.72 -54.18 0.26
CA CYS A 284 -10.56 -53.38 -0.98
C CYS A 284 -10.17 -51.89 -0.87
#